data_AF-Q95M91-F1
#
_entry.id   AF-Q95M91-F1
#
_cell.length_a   1.000
_cell.length_b   1.000
_cell.length_c   1.000
_cell.angle_alpha   90.00
_cell.angle_beta   90.00
_cell.angle_gamma   90.00
#
_symmetry.space_group_name_H-M   'P 1'
#
loop_
_entity.id
_entity.type
_entity.pdbx_description
1 polymer ?
#
loop_
_entity_poly.entity_id
_entity_poly.type
_entity_poly.pdbx_seq_one_letter_code
_entity_poly.pdbx_strand_id
1 'polypeptide(L)'
;GMNIARFNFSHGSHEYHAESIANVRKAAESFATSPLSYRPVAIALDTRGPEIRTGILQGGLESKVELVKGSQVLVTVDPAFQIQGNANTVWVDYPNIVRVMPLGSHI
;
A
#
# COMPACT_ATOMS: atom_id res chain seq x y z
N GLY A 1 -7.17 -24.87 5.22
CA GLY A 1 -8.53 -24.29 5.29
C GLY A 1 -8.40 -22.89 5.81
N MET A 2 -8.92 -21.89 5.10
CA MET A 2 -8.82 -20.49 5.50
C MET A 2 -9.75 -20.22 6.69
N ASN A 3 -9.23 -19.59 7.75
CA ASN A 3 -10.01 -19.21 8.94
C ASN A 3 -10.25 -17.71 9.04
N ILE A 4 -9.41 -16.90 8.40
CA ILE A 4 -9.48 -15.43 8.42
C ILE A 4 -9.21 -14.91 7.01
N ALA A 5 -10.08 -14.04 6.52
CA ALA A 5 -9.82 -13.23 5.33
C ALA A 5 -9.26 -11.86 5.75
N ARG A 6 -8.02 -11.57 5.36
CA ARG A 6 -7.34 -10.29 5.63
C ARG A 6 -7.56 -9.32 4.46
N PHE A 7 -8.02 -8.12 4.77
CA PHE A 7 -8.26 -7.03 3.81
C PHE A 7 -7.23 -5.93 4.05
N ASN A 8 -6.35 -5.71 3.07
CA ASN A 8 -5.29 -4.70 3.15
C ASN A 8 -5.80 -3.35 2.64
N PHE A 9 -6.00 -2.39 3.54
CA PHE A 9 -6.47 -1.04 3.21
C PHE A 9 -5.36 -0.09 2.73
N SER A 10 -4.11 -0.56 2.64
CA SER A 10 -3.04 0.16 1.93
C SER A 10 -3.32 0.26 0.42
N HIS A 11 -4.27 -0.52 -0.11
CA HIS A 11 -4.70 -0.53 -1.51
C HIS A 11 -6.22 -0.72 -1.62
N GLY A 12 -6.78 -0.43 -2.80
CA GLY A 12 -8.20 -0.64 -3.10
C GLY A 12 -9.12 0.44 -2.50
N SER A 13 -10.29 0.62 -3.11
CA SER A 13 -11.32 1.54 -2.61
C SER A 13 -12.22 0.86 -1.58
N HIS A 14 -13.04 1.64 -0.89
CA HIS A 14 -14.04 1.09 0.04
C HIS A 14 -15.03 0.16 -0.67
N GLU A 15 -15.43 0.49 -1.90
CA GLU A 15 -16.35 -0.31 -2.71
C GLU A 15 -15.75 -1.67 -3.06
N TYR A 16 -14.48 -1.69 -3.46
CA TYR A 16 -13.74 -2.93 -3.74
C TYR A 16 -13.68 -3.85 -2.51
N HIS A 17 -13.36 -3.29 -1.33
CA HIS A 17 -13.32 -4.05 -0.09
C HIS A 17 -14.72 -4.52 0.33
N ALA A 18 -15.76 -3.69 0.14
CA ALA A 18 -17.14 -4.05 0.46
C ALA A 18 -17.63 -5.23 -0.39
N GLU A 19 -17.37 -5.21 -1.70
CA GLU A 19 -17.68 -6.33 -2.60
C GLU A 19 -16.95 -7.60 -2.18
N SER A 20 -15.65 -7.48 -1.90
CA SER A 20 -14.81 -8.62 -1.49
C SER A 20 -15.29 -9.22 -0.14
N ILE A 21 -15.71 -8.38 0.82
CA ILE A 21 -16.33 -8.81 2.08
C ILE A 21 -17.65 -9.55 1.83
N ALA A 22 -18.50 -9.03 0.93
CA ALA A 22 -19.76 -9.67 0.57
C ALA A 22 -19.52 -11.06 -0.04
N ASN A 23 -18.50 -11.20 -0.89
CA ASN A 23 -18.10 -12.47 -1.47
C ASN A 23 -17.60 -13.47 -0.42
N VAL A 24 -16.78 -13.03 0.55
CA VAL A 24 -16.34 -13.90 1.66
C VAL A 24 -17.52 -14.40 2.49
N ARG A 25 -18.47 -13.52 2.82
CA ARG A 25 -19.69 -13.91 3.55
C ARG A 25 -20.52 -14.91 2.75
N LYS A 26 -20.78 -14.63 1.46
CA LYS A 26 -21.51 -15.53 0.57
C LYS A 26 -20.84 -16.91 0.47
N ALA A 27 -19.51 -16.95 0.42
CA ALA A 27 -18.74 -18.18 0.39
C ALA A 27 -18.81 -18.96 1.72
N ALA A 28 -18.80 -18.30 2.87
CA ALA A 28 -18.95 -18.97 4.17
C ALA A 28 -20.36 -19.54 4.35
N GLU A 29 -21.39 -18.76 3.99
CA GLU A 29 -22.79 -19.15 4.12
C GLU A 29 -23.22 -20.28 3.17
N SER A 30 -22.51 -20.49 2.05
CA SER A 30 -22.79 -21.63 1.16
C SER A 30 -22.54 -23.00 1.82
N PHE A 31 -21.76 -23.04 2.91
CA PHE A 31 -21.51 -24.24 3.73
C PHE A 31 -22.40 -24.35 4.96
N ALA A 32 -23.34 -23.41 5.16
CA ALA A 32 -24.23 -23.35 6.32
C ALA A 32 -25.44 -24.30 6.24
N THR A 33 -25.51 -25.18 5.23
CA THR A 33 -26.59 -26.17 5.05
C THR A 33 -26.67 -27.18 6.20
N SER A 34 -25.58 -27.40 6.93
CA SER A 34 -25.54 -28.17 8.17
C SER A 34 -24.58 -27.53 9.19
N PRO A 35 -24.94 -27.51 10.48
CA PRO A 35 -24.01 -27.08 11.54
C PRO A 35 -22.71 -27.89 11.58
N LEU A 36 -22.71 -29.13 11.08
CA LEU A 36 -21.53 -30.00 11.03
C LEU A 36 -20.58 -29.65 9.85
N SER A 37 -21.09 -28.98 8.82
CA SER A 37 -20.30 -28.55 7.65
C SER A 37 -19.86 -27.09 7.72
N TYR A 38 -20.54 -26.29 8.55
CA TYR A 38 -20.25 -24.86 8.70
C TYR A 38 -18.86 -24.64 9.28
N ARG A 39 -18.13 -23.68 8.71
CA ARG A 39 -16.82 -23.26 9.18
C ARG A 39 -16.81 -21.74 9.29
N PRO A 40 -16.74 -21.18 10.50
CA PRO A 40 -16.63 -19.74 10.67
C PRO A 40 -15.39 -19.20 9.95
N VAL A 41 -15.56 -18.09 9.23
CA VAL A 41 -14.46 -17.34 8.61
C VAL A 41 -14.50 -15.92 9.15
N ALA A 42 -13.45 -15.53 9.87
CA ALA A 42 -13.32 -14.17 10.38
C ALA A 42 -12.88 -13.21 9.27
N ILE A 43 -13.16 -11.93 9.46
CA ILE A 43 -12.71 -10.84 8.60
C ILE A 43 -11.76 -9.98 9.42
N ALA A 44 -10.53 -9.80 8.93
CA ALA A 44 -9.53 -8.93 9.53
C ALA A 44 -9.28 -7.73 8.62
N LEU A 45 -9.47 -6.53 9.16
CA LEU A 45 -9.11 -5.28 8.50
C LEU A 45 -7.68 -4.92 8.87
N ASP A 46 -6.83 -4.81 7.87
CA ASP A 46 -5.46 -4.33 8.01
C ASP A 46 -5.38 -2.88 7.53
N THR A 47 -5.02 -1.99 8.45
CA THR A 47 -5.02 -0.54 8.22
C THR A 47 -3.77 -0.11 7.46
N ARG A 48 -3.88 0.95 6.64
CA ARG A 48 -2.72 1.55 5.95
C ARG A 48 -1.60 1.98 6.89
N GLY A 49 -1.91 2.39 8.12
CA GLY A 49 -0.91 2.89 9.07
C GLY A 49 -0.15 4.15 8.60
N PRO A 50 0.90 4.57 9.33
CA PRO A 50 1.73 5.73 8.98
C PRO A 50 2.81 5.36 7.95
N GLU A 51 2.40 4.78 6.81
CA GLU A 51 3.32 4.46 5.72
C GLU A 51 3.85 5.74 5.05
N ILE A 52 5.14 5.72 4.68
CA ILE A 52 5.75 6.73 3.81
C ILE A 52 5.82 6.15 2.40
N ARG A 53 5.32 6.87 1.40
CA ARG A 53 5.27 6.47 0.00
C ARG A 53 5.95 7.49 -0.90
N THR A 54 6.49 6.98 -2.01
CA THR A 54 7.06 7.83 -3.05
C THR A 54 5.96 8.38 -3.96
N GLY A 55 6.30 9.43 -4.70
CA GLY A 55 5.49 9.96 -5.79
C GLY A 55 5.46 9.06 -7.03
N ILE A 56 4.80 9.55 -8.07
CA ILE A 56 4.68 8.90 -9.37
C ILE A 56 5.91 9.28 -10.22
N LEU A 57 6.44 8.30 -10.95
CA LEU A 57 7.56 8.50 -11.85
C LEU A 57 7.12 9.23 -13.14
N GLN A 58 8.06 9.95 -13.73
CA GLN A 58 7.92 10.49 -15.08
C GLN A 58 7.69 9.32 -16.04
N GLY A 59 6.54 9.33 -16.72
CA GLY A 59 6.08 8.20 -17.53
C GLY A 59 4.91 7.39 -16.93
N GLY A 60 4.48 7.70 -15.70
CA GLY A 60 3.26 7.17 -15.10
C GLY A 60 3.47 6.09 -14.04
N LEU A 61 2.37 5.46 -13.59
CA LEU A 61 2.35 4.52 -12.47
C LEU A 61 3.12 3.21 -12.75
N GLU A 62 3.17 2.79 -14.02
CA GLU A 62 3.84 1.55 -14.45
C GLU A 62 5.28 1.79 -14.91
N SER A 63 5.72 3.05 -14.97
CA SER A 63 7.09 3.34 -15.36
C SER A 63 8.06 2.92 -14.26
N LYS A 64 9.31 2.68 -14.65
CA LYS A 64 10.39 2.30 -13.74
C LYS A 64 11.60 3.17 -14.04
N VAL A 65 12.40 3.39 -13.02
CA VAL A 65 13.66 4.10 -13.15
C VAL A 65 14.77 3.27 -12.52
N GLU A 66 15.93 3.27 -13.18
CA GLU A 66 17.12 2.60 -12.69
C GLU A 66 17.93 3.54 -11.80
N LEU A 67 18.27 3.10 -10.59
CA LEU A 67 19.19 3.79 -9.71
C LEU A 67 20.54 3.09 -9.75
N VAL A 68 21.56 3.82 -10.21
CA VAL A 68 22.92 3.29 -10.33
C VAL A 68 23.69 3.54 -9.03
N LYS A 69 24.42 2.52 -8.56
CA LYS A 69 25.24 2.62 -7.35
C LYS A 69 26.23 3.77 -7.47
N GLY A 70 26.25 4.63 -6.45
CA GLY A 70 27.13 5.82 -6.39
C GLY A 70 26.49 7.09 -6.96
N SER A 71 25.35 7.00 -7.64
CA SER A 71 24.59 8.16 -8.07
C SER A 71 23.96 8.89 -6.89
N GLN A 72 23.80 10.21 -7.04
CA GLN A 72 23.09 11.05 -6.08
C GLN A 72 21.62 11.16 -6.47
N VAL A 73 20.73 11.03 -5.48
CA VAL A 73 19.29 11.16 -5.64
C VAL A 73 18.78 12.18 -4.63
N LEU A 74 18.04 13.17 -5.12
CA LEU A 74 17.35 14.14 -4.28
C LEU A 74 16.03 13.56 -3.78
N VAL A 75 15.87 13.43 -2.47
CA VAL A 75 14.56 13.16 -1.84
C VAL A 75 13.92 14.50 -1.48
N THR A 76 12.74 14.77 -2.01
CA THR A 76 12.03 16.06 -1.83
C THR A 76 10.62 15.87 -1.29
N VAL A 77 10.08 16.92 -0.69
CA VAL A 77 8.69 17.01 -0.23
C VAL A 77 7.90 18.08 -0.99
N ASP A 78 8.54 18.74 -1.97
CA ASP A 78 7.92 19.75 -2.83
C ASP A 78 6.85 19.10 -3.74
N PRO A 79 5.56 19.46 -3.59
CA PRO A 79 4.46 18.89 -4.36
C PRO A 79 4.63 18.99 -5.88
N ALA A 80 5.44 19.94 -6.39
CA ALA A 80 5.72 20.03 -7.82
C ALA A 80 6.33 18.74 -8.39
N PHE A 81 7.04 17.96 -7.57
CA PHE A 81 7.69 16.71 -7.95
C PHE A 81 6.85 15.45 -7.70
N GLN A 82 5.62 15.59 -7.17
CA GLN A 82 4.77 14.45 -6.81
C GLN A 82 4.51 13.49 -7.97
N ILE A 83 4.52 13.99 -9.21
CA ILE A 83 4.31 13.20 -10.44
C ILE A 83 5.48 13.26 -11.43
N GLN A 84 6.66 13.69 -10.97
CA GLN A 84 7.83 13.93 -11.83
C GLN A 84 9.06 13.12 -11.38
N GLY A 85 8.85 12.01 -10.67
CA GLY A 85 9.95 11.21 -10.14
C GLY A 85 10.85 10.63 -11.23
N ASN A 86 12.17 10.62 -11.02
CA ASN A 86 13.14 10.07 -11.96
C ASN A 86 14.43 9.65 -11.21
N ALA A 87 15.51 9.33 -11.94
CA ALA A 87 16.74 8.80 -11.38
C ALA A 87 17.47 9.80 -10.45
N ASN A 88 17.16 11.09 -10.58
CA ASN A 88 17.81 12.17 -9.84
C ASN A 88 16.92 12.74 -8.73
N THR A 89 15.60 12.51 -8.76
CA THR A 89 14.67 13.12 -7.81
C THR A 89 13.47 12.23 -7.51
N VAL A 90 13.17 12.06 -6.22
CA VAL A 90 12.05 11.28 -5.70
C VAL A 90 11.29 12.13 -4.69
N TRP A 91 9.98 12.30 -4.90
CA TRP A 91 9.09 12.92 -3.91
C TRP A 91 8.61 11.89 -2.88
N VAL A 92 8.43 12.30 -1.62
CA VAL A 92 7.84 11.46 -0.56
C VAL A 92 6.69 12.17 0.17
N ASP A 93 5.69 11.41 0.61
CA ASP A 93 4.48 11.91 1.28
C ASP A 93 4.64 12.21 2.79
N TYR A 94 5.88 12.25 3.28
CA TYR A 94 6.22 12.57 4.67
C TYR A 94 7.02 13.89 4.78
N PRO A 95 6.35 15.05 4.89
CA PRO A 95 7.02 16.36 4.93
C PRO A 95 8.06 16.52 6.04
N ASN A 96 7.88 15.82 7.16
CA ASN A 96 8.75 15.95 8.33
C ASN A 96 10.07 15.16 8.20
N ILE A 97 10.28 14.42 7.11
CA ILE A 97 11.53 13.68 6.83
C ILE A 97 12.76 14.60 6.90
N VAL A 98 12.62 15.84 6.44
CA VAL A 98 13.69 16.85 6.40
C VAL A 98 14.18 17.28 7.79
N ARG A 99 13.42 16.99 8.85
CA ARG A 99 13.76 17.35 10.24
C ARG A 99 14.28 16.17 11.04
N VAL A 100 13.86 14.95 10.70
CA VAL A 100 14.13 13.76 11.50
C VAL A 100 15.31 12.93 10.99
N MET A 101 15.88 13.30 9.84
CA MET A 101 16.98 12.60 9.20
C MET A 101 18.30 13.39 9.31
N PRO A 102 19.18 13.05 10.26
CA PRO A 102 20.52 13.66 10.35
C PRO A 102 21.46 13.18 9.22
N LEU A 103 22.54 13.93 8.99
CA LEU A 103 23.59 13.54 8.04
C LEU A 103 24.14 12.14 8.36
N GLY A 104 24.32 11.32 7.33
CA GLY A 104 24.79 9.94 7.45
C GLY A 104 23.69 8.91 7.72
N SER A 105 22.43 9.34 7.89
CA SER A 105 21.29 8.41 8.00
C SER A 105 21.04 7.64 6.70
N HIS A 106 20.34 6.52 6.83
CA HIS A 106 19.97 5.66 5.71
C HIS A 106 18.45 5.75 5.46
N ILE A 107 18.08 5.80 4.18
CA ILE A 107 16.71 5.68 3.67
C ILE A 107 16.63 4.36 2.90
#